data_AF-A0A913ZEZ0-F1
#
_entry.id   AF-A0A913ZEZ0-F1
#
_cell.length_a   1.000
_cell.length_b   1.000
_cell.length_c   1.000
_cell.angle_alpha   90.00
_cell.angle_beta   90.00
_cell.angle_gamma   90.00
#
_symmetry.space_group_name_H-M   'P 1'
#
loop_
_entity.id
_entity.type
_entity.pdbx_description
1 polymer ?
#
loop_
_entity_poly.entity_id
_entity_poly.type
_entity_poly.pdbx_seq_one_letter_code
_entity_poly.pdbx_strand_id
1 'polypeptide(L)'
;MTLKQEAYFSLPALPWMIVIATGMYILFGSAFWPSIVPYAYLGPVGSLAKYLKDEYPAFLVFLAVSTVIVHFGEALYCMKMCGRKNISDSYRVLWFLSTMAFGGASLKKLSKYKQGASATKLQD
;
A
#
# COMPACT_ATOMS: atom_id res chain seq x y z
N MET A 1 -26.02 -24.02 15.50
CA MET A 1 -25.15 -22.92 15.94
C MET A 1 -24.23 -22.55 14.78
N THR A 2 -24.56 -21.49 14.05
CA THR A 2 -23.77 -21.04 12.89
C THR A 2 -22.67 -20.11 13.40
N LEU A 3 -21.40 -20.49 13.23
CA LEU A 3 -20.28 -19.62 13.62
C LEU A 3 -20.37 -18.34 12.79
N LYS A 4 -20.56 -17.20 13.46
CA LYS A 4 -20.46 -15.90 12.79
C LYS A 4 -18.99 -15.66 12.49
N GLN A 5 -18.65 -15.66 11.21
CA GLN A 5 -17.31 -15.30 10.78
C GLN A 5 -17.15 -13.78 10.95
N GLU A 6 -16.20 -13.37 11.78
CA GLU A 6 -15.93 -11.95 12.02
C GLU A 6 -14.91 -11.46 10.99
N ALA A 7 -15.23 -10.33 10.36
CA ALA A 7 -14.31 -9.68 9.45
C ALA A 7 -13.16 -9.01 10.21
N TYR A 8 -11.98 -8.95 9.63
CA TYR A 8 -10.84 -8.24 10.21
C TYR A 8 -9.99 -7.53 9.16
N PHE A 9 -9.15 -6.62 9.65
CA PHE A 9 -8.13 -5.93 8.87
C PHE A 9 -6.74 -6.27 9.42
N SER A 10 -5.75 -6.35 8.52
CA SER A 10 -4.36 -6.56 8.90
C SER A 10 -3.46 -5.81 7.92
N LEU A 11 -2.53 -5.03 8.48
CA LEU A 11 -1.54 -4.30 7.69
C LEU A 11 -0.61 -5.25 6.92
N PRO A 12 0.03 -4.75 5.84
CA PRO A 12 1.14 -5.44 5.21
C PRO A 12 2.27 -5.71 6.21
N ALA A 13 3.18 -6.63 5.87
CA ALA A 13 4.34 -6.87 6.73
C ALA A 13 5.22 -5.61 6.79
N LEU A 14 5.77 -5.32 7.98
CA LEU A 14 6.54 -4.11 8.26
C LEU A 14 7.67 -3.83 7.24
N PRO A 15 8.46 -4.82 6.78
CA PRO A 15 9.49 -4.56 5.77
C PRO A 15 8.93 -3.98 4.46
N TRP A 16 7.76 -4.47 4.02
CA TRP A 16 7.11 -3.93 2.81
C TRP A 16 6.60 -2.51 3.02
N MET A 17 6.06 -2.21 4.20
CA MET A 17 5.63 -0.84 4.52
C MET A 17 6.80 0.13 4.48
N ILE A 18 7.94 -0.23 5.06
CA ILE A 18 9.16 0.61 5.08
C ILE A 18 9.70 0.81 3.67
N VAL A 19 9.80 -0.26 2.88
CA VAL A 19 10.30 -0.19 1.49
C VAL A 19 9.41 0.72 0.64
N ILE A 20 8.08 0.55 0.71
CA ILE A 20 7.15 1.35 -0.09
C ILE A 20 7.15 2.81 0.38
N ALA A 21 7.08 3.07 1.69
CA ALA A 21 7.10 4.43 2.21
C ALA A 21 8.39 5.18 1.82
N THR A 22 9.54 4.52 1.95
CA THR A 22 10.84 5.09 1.56
C THR A 22 10.89 5.31 0.04
N GLY A 23 10.42 4.34 -0.74
CA GLY A 23 10.38 4.46 -2.21
C GLY A 23 9.50 5.61 -2.68
N MET A 24 8.31 5.78 -2.09
CA MET A 24 7.39 6.90 -2.36
C MET A 24 8.06 8.23 -1.98
N TYR A 25 8.67 8.31 -0.79
CA TYR A 25 9.38 9.51 -0.38
C TYR A 25 10.50 9.91 -1.36
N ILE A 26 11.33 8.96 -1.80
CA ILE A 26 12.41 9.22 -2.75
C ILE A 26 11.86 9.62 -4.11
N LEU A 27 10.84 8.92 -4.63
CA LEU A 27 10.26 9.19 -5.94
C LEU A 27 9.60 10.57 -5.99
N PHE A 28 8.65 10.84 -5.09
CA PHE A 28 7.91 12.10 -5.07
C PHE A 28 8.78 13.26 -4.64
N GLY A 29 9.67 13.04 -3.67
CA GLY A 29 10.68 14.02 -3.28
C GLY A 29 11.55 14.38 -4.48
N SER A 30 12.09 13.40 -5.21
CA SER A 30 12.95 13.69 -6.36
C SER A 30 12.20 14.35 -7.52
N ALA A 31 10.93 14.01 -7.74
CA ALA A 31 10.12 14.57 -8.82
C ALA A 31 9.66 16.01 -8.55
N PHE A 32 9.30 16.34 -7.30
CA PHE A 32 8.60 17.59 -6.98
C PHE A 32 9.33 18.49 -5.96
N TRP A 33 10.08 17.91 -5.03
CA TRP A 33 10.80 18.63 -3.97
C TRP A 33 12.20 18.07 -3.73
N PRO A 34 13.09 18.09 -4.74
CA PRO A 34 14.36 17.36 -4.66
C PRO A 34 15.27 17.85 -3.52
N SER A 35 15.08 19.09 -3.03
CA SER A 35 15.83 19.64 -1.90
C SER A 35 15.60 18.90 -0.59
N ILE A 36 14.49 18.18 -0.43
CA ILE A 36 14.22 17.45 0.82
C ILE A 36 14.90 16.09 0.87
N VAL A 37 15.30 15.54 -0.29
CA VAL A 37 15.78 14.16 -0.38
C VAL A 37 17.27 14.10 -0.03
N PRO A 38 17.66 13.32 1.00
CA PRO A 38 19.06 13.23 1.45
C PRO A 38 19.88 12.26 0.58
N TYR A 39 20.04 12.55 -0.72
CA TYR A 39 20.63 11.64 -1.71
C TYR A 39 21.97 11.00 -1.27
N ALA A 40 22.84 11.76 -0.61
CA ALA A 40 24.16 11.29 -0.18
C ALA A 40 24.09 10.14 0.86
N TYR A 41 22.99 10.04 1.61
CA TYR A 41 22.83 9.06 2.69
C TYR A 41 22.04 7.81 2.26
N LEU A 42 21.50 7.79 1.04
CA LEU A 42 20.67 6.71 0.51
C LEU A 42 21.50 5.67 -0.29
N GLY A 43 22.83 5.78 -0.26
CA GLY A 43 23.74 4.86 -0.94
C GLY A 43 23.47 4.76 -2.45
N PRO A 44 23.54 3.57 -3.07
CA PRO A 44 23.31 3.40 -4.50
C PRO A 44 21.95 3.89 -4.99
N VAL A 45 20.90 3.74 -4.17
CA VAL A 45 19.54 4.21 -4.50
C VAL A 45 19.53 5.74 -4.57
N GLY A 46 20.25 6.41 -3.66
CA GLY A 46 20.44 7.86 -3.68
C GLY A 46 21.15 8.35 -4.93
N SER A 47 22.24 7.70 -5.32
CA SER A 47 22.98 8.03 -6.53
C SER A 47 22.11 7.88 -7.79
N LEU A 48 21.34 6.80 -7.89
CA LEU A 48 20.40 6.59 -8.99
C LEU A 48 19.29 7.65 -9.02
N ALA A 49 18.65 7.91 -7.87
CA ALA A 49 17.59 8.91 -7.78
C ALA A 49 18.09 10.31 -8.14
N LYS A 50 19.31 10.67 -7.71
CA LYS A 50 19.96 11.93 -8.08
C LYS A 50 20.23 11.99 -9.59
N TYR A 51 20.79 10.94 -10.18
CA TYR A 51 21.03 10.87 -11.62
C TYR A 51 19.74 11.02 -12.42
N LEU A 52 18.67 10.29 -12.05
CA LEU A 52 17.37 10.42 -12.71
C LEU A 52 16.76 11.82 -12.55
N LYS A 53 16.97 12.46 -11.41
CA LYS A 53 16.50 13.82 -11.15
C LYS A 53 17.24 14.85 -12.00
N ASP A 54 18.57 14.74 -12.08
CA ASP A 54 19.38 15.73 -12.78
C ASP A 54 19.30 15.54 -14.32
N GLU A 55 19.22 14.30 -14.82
CA GLU A 55 19.22 14.01 -16.27
C GLU A 55 17.83 13.74 -16.86
N TYR A 56 16.88 13.21 -16.09
CA TYR A 56 15.56 12.77 -16.58
C TYR A 56 14.37 13.27 -15.71
N PRO A 57 14.25 14.57 -15.42
CA PRO A 57 13.22 15.10 -14.52
C PRO A 57 11.79 14.84 -15.01
N ALA A 58 11.53 14.93 -16.32
CA ALA A 58 10.22 14.63 -16.89
C ALA A 58 9.82 13.15 -16.69
N PHE A 59 10.80 12.24 -16.77
CA PHE A 59 10.58 10.82 -16.52
C PHE A 59 10.23 10.55 -15.05
N LEU A 60 10.84 11.25 -14.10
CA LEU A 60 10.47 11.14 -12.68
C LEU A 60 9.04 11.60 -12.42
N VAL A 61 8.60 12.72 -13.02
CA VAL A 61 7.22 13.19 -12.90
C VAL A 61 6.26 12.15 -13.50
N PHE A 62 6.59 11.61 -14.67
CA PHE A 62 5.81 10.53 -15.29
C PHE A 62 5.70 9.30 -14.36
N LEU A 63 6.81 8.86 -13.76
CA LEU A 63 6.81 7.75 -12.81
C LEU A 63 5.96 8.06 -11.58
N ALA A 64 6.10 9.25 -10.98
CA ALA A 64 5.33 9.64 -9.80
C ALA A 64 3.82 9.65 -10.07
N VAL A 65 3.38 10.24 -11.18
CA VAL A 65 1.97 10.24 -11.60
C VAL A 65 1.49 8.82 -11.88
N SER A 66 2.29 8.01 -12.58
CA SER A 66 1.96 6.61 -12.87
C SER A 66 1.78 5.79 -11.59
N THR A 67 2.63 6.00 -10.58
CA THR A 67 2.51 5.34 -9.27
C THR A 67 1.20 5.70 -8.58
N VAL A 68 0.75 6.96 -8.61
CA VAL A 68 -0.56 7.35 -8.06
C VAL A 68 -1.69 6.62 -8.78
N ILE A 69 -1.66 6.58 -10.11
CA ILE A 69 -2.68 5.91 -10.93
C ILE A 69 -2.75 4.42 -10.60
N VAL A 70 -1.59 3.76 -10.51
CA VAL A 70 -1.51 2.33 -10.18
C VAL A 70 -2.07 2.07 -8.77
N HIS A 71 -1.63 2.81 -7.75
CA HIS A 71 -2.11 2.64 -6.39
C HIS A 71 -3.62 2.89 -6.28
N PHE A 72 -4.15 3.89 -6.99
CA PHE A 72 -5.58 4.14 -7.04
C PHE A 72 -6.35 3.00 -7.71
N GLY A 73 -5.85 2.50 -8.84
CA GLY A 73 -6.41 1.33 -9.52
C GLY A 73 -6.41 0.08 -8.64
N GLU A 74 -5.33 -0.16 -7.90
CA GLU A 74 -5.22 -1.24 -6.91
C GLU A 74 -6.23 -1.06 -5.77
N ALA A 75 -6.43 0.17 -5.28
CA ALA A 75 -7.39 0.47 -4.23
C ALA A 75 -8.84 0.25 -4.69
N LEU A 76 -9.18 0.64 -5.93
CA LEU A 76 -10.49 0.33 -6.53
C LEU A 76 -10.70 -1.18 -6.70
N TYR A 77 -9.67 -1.90 -7.15
CA TYR A 77 -9.73 -3.36 -7.24
C TYR A 77 -9.92 -4.02 -5.87
N CYS A 78 -9.26 -3.49 -4.84
CA CYS A 78 -9.42 -3.93 -3.45
C CYS A 78 -10.87 -3.87 -2.98
N MET A 79 -11.61 -2.80 -3.32
CA MET A 79 -13.04 -2.67 -3.00
C MET A 79 -13.88 -3.81 -3.58
N LYS A 80 -13.65 -4.12 -4.87
CA LYS A 80 -14.32 -5.26 -5.54
C LYS A 80 -13.98 -6.58 -4.86
N MET A 81 -12.72 -6.78 -4.48
CA MET A 81 -12.28 -8.01 -3.82
C MET A 81 -12.85 -8.18 -2.41
N CYS A 82 -12.96 -7.08 -1.64
CA CYS A 82 -13.63 -7.08 -0.34
C CYS A 82 -15.10 -7.46 -0.46
N GLY A 83 -15.81 -6.93 -1.45
CA GLY A 83 -17.21 -7.29 -1.72
C GLY A 83 -17.37 -8.78 -2.03
N ARG A 84 -16.51 -9.35 -2.89
CA ARG A 84 -16.51 -10.79 -3.19
C ARG A 84 -16.20 -11.67 -1.98
N LYS A 85 -15.50 -11.13 -0.99
CA LYS A 85 -15.12 -11.82 0.26
C LYS A 85 -16.07 -11.50 1.42
N ASN A 86 -17.22 -10.85 1.16
CA ASN A 86 -18.21 -10.44 2.17
C ASN A 86 -17.58 -9.73 3.39
N ILE A 87 -16.56 -8.90 3.15
CA ILE A 87 -15.95 -8.08 4.19
C ILE A 87 -16.87 -6.88 4.45
N SER A 88 -17.13 -6.58 5.73
CA SER A 88 -18.00 -5.45 6.11
C SER A 88 -17.43 -4.10 5.66
N ASP A 89 -18.31 -3.11 5.50
CA ASP A 89 -17.95 -1.81 4.93
C ASP A 89 -16.83 -1.10 5.73
N SER A 90 -16.85 -1.17 7.07
CA SER A 90 -15.81 -0.56 7.90
C SER A 90 -14.42 -1.14 7.62
N TYR A 91 -14.29 -2.47 7.53
CA TYR A 91 -13.02 -3.11 7.20
C TYR A 91 -12.65 -2.92 5.74
N ARG A 92 -13.63 -2.82 4.84
CA ARG A 92 -13.40 -2.51 3.42
C ARG A 92 -12.73 -1.14 3.25
N VAL A 93 -13.13 -0.13 4.04
CA VAL A 93 -12.45 1.18 4.06
C VAL A 93 -11.00 1.05 4.53
N LEU A 94 -10.74 0.28 5.57
CA LEU A 94 -9.36 0.04 6.03
C LEU A 94 -8.50 -0.66 4.97
N TRP A 95 -9.05 -1.67 4.30
CA TRP A 95 -8.39 -2.35 3.18
C TRP A 95 -8.14 -1.43 1.99
N PHE A 96 -9.08 -0.52 1.69
CA PHE A 96 -8.91 0.50 0.66
C PHE A 96 -7.77 1.46 1.00
N LEU A 97 -7.80 2.07 2.20
CA LEU A 97 -6.77 3.02 2.64
C LEU A 97 -5.38 2.37 2.69
N SER A 98 -5.30 1.15 3.22
CA SER A 98 -4.06 0.37 3.24
C SER A 98 -3.55 0.07 1.83
N THR A 99 -4.44 -0.20 0.88
CA THR A 99 -4.05 -0.46 -0.52
C THR A 99 -3.66 0.81 -1.24
N MET A 100 -4.30 1.94 -0.96
CA MET A 100 -3.88 3.23 -1.49
C MET A 100 -2.46 3.59 -1.02
N ALA A 101 -2.14 3.33 0.25
CA ALA A 101 -0.82 3.61 0.83
C ALA A 101 0.26 2.60 0.43
N PHE A 102 -0.04 1.30 0.47
CA PHE A 102 0.94 0.22 0.33
C PHE A 102 0.74 -0.68 -0.89
N GLY A 103 -0.17 -0.29 -1.79
CA GLY A 103 -0.40 -0.92 -3.09
C GLY A 103 -0.55 -2.44 -3.02
N GLY A 104 0.12 -3.11 -3.95
CA GLY A 104 0.19 -4.56 -4.08
C GLY A 104 0.54 -5.33 -2.80
N ALA A 105 1.27 -4.75 -1.83
CA ALA A 105 1.58 -5.43 -0.57
C ALA A 105 0.30 -5.64 0.29
N SER A 106 -0.58 -4.64 0.32
CA SER A 106 -1.89 -4.72 0.95
C SER A 106 -2.82 -5.68 0.20
N LEU A 107 -2.87 -5.58 -1.13
CA LEU A 107 -3.66 -6.51 -1.95
C LEU A 107 -3.23 -7.96 -1.78
N LYS A 108 -1.92 -8.24 -1.74
CA LYS A 108 -1.40 -9.59 -1.52
C LYS A 108 -1.86 -10.16 -0.18
N LYS A 109 -1.93 -9.33 0.85
CA LYS A 109 -2.47 -9.71 2.16
C LYS A 109 -3.98 -10.00 2.06
N LEU A 110 -4.75 -9.13 1.40
CA LEU A 110 -6.18 -9.34 1.16
C LEU A 110 -6.47 -10.57 0.30
N SER A 111 -5.62 -10.90 -0.68
CA SER A 111 -5.80 -12.09 -1.52
C SER A 111 -5.78 -13.37 -0.69
N LYS A 112 -4.89 -13.41 0.30
CA LYS A 112 -4.76 -14.51 1.27
C LYS A 112 -5.76 -14.44 2.42
N TYR A 113 -6.63 -13.44 2.45
CA TYR A 113 -7.61 -13.25 3.51
C TYR A 113 -8.55 -14.46 3.58
N LYS A 114 -8.60 -15.03 4.79
CA LYS A 114 -9.59 -16.01 5.25
C LYS A 114 -10.35 -15.34 6.40
N GLN A 115 -11.68 -15.39 6.37
CA GLN A 115 -12.48 -14.89 7.48
C GLN A 115 -12.20 -15.73 8.74
N GLY A 116 -12.11 -15.09 9.90
CA GLY A 116 -11.88 -15.77 11.17
C GLY A 116 -13.18 -16.36 11.71
N ALA A 117 -13.15 -17.61 12.18
CA ALA A 117 -14.26 -18.15 12.97
C ALA A 117 -14.17 -17.58 14.38
N SER A 118 -15.20 -16.86 14.84
CA SER A 118 -15.29 -16.45 16.23
C SER A 118 -15.78 -17.62 17.07
N ALA A 119 -15.00 -18.03 18.07
CA ALA A 119 -15.42 -19.01 19.08
C ALA A 119 -16.16 -18.25 20.19
N THR A 120 -17.48 -18.08 20.04
CA THR A 120 -18.31 -17.69 21.19
C THR A 120 -18.41 -18.90 22.11
N LYS A 121 -17.47 -19.00 23.06
CA LYS A 121 -17.63 -19.84 24.25
C LYS A 121 -17.97 -18.92 25.41
N LEU A 122 -19.04 -19.31 26.11
CA LEU A 122 -19.43 -18.88 27.47
C LEU A 122 -20.15 -17.53 27.54
N GLN A 123 -21.48 -17.57 27.41
CA GLN A 123 -22.40 -17.25 28.50
C GLN A 123 -23.84 -17.58 28.06
N ASP A 124 -24.41 -18.53 28.81
CA ASP A 124 -25.83 -18.80 29.10
C ASP A 124 -26.77 -19.34 28.01
#